data_AF-B8G0R8-F1
#
_entry.id   AF-B8G0R8-F1
#
_cell.length_a   1.000
_cell.length_b   1.000
_cell.length_c   1.000
_cell.angle_alpha   90.00
_cell.angle_beta   90.00
_cell.angle_gamma   90.00
#
_symmetry.space_group_name_H-M   'P 1'
#
loop_
_entity.id
_entity.type
_entity.pdbx_description
1 polymer ?
#
loop_
_entity_poly.entity_id
_entity_poly.type
_entity_poly.pdbx_seq_one_letter_code
_entity_poly.pdbx_strand_id
1 'polypeptide(L)'
;MKRLKFRVWNKVSKKMHNPQAISFDIQNCNPFAVSIPAKSWDPAEKYELLQWTGLRDEGGTDVYEADLVLIDYEIYKVHWHESEAAFKLISLKGSLEKEAGLLPTGKIIGNTYETENL
;
A
#
# COMPACT_ATOMS: atom_id res chain seq x y z
N MET A 1 -1.87 -18.09 12.44
CA MET A 1 -1.72 -16.63 12.66
C MET A 1 -1.81 -15.94 11.30
N LYS A 2 -2.68 -14.92 11.14
CA LYS A 2 -2.74 -14.15 9.88
C LYS A 2 -1.45 -13.35 9.69
N ARG A 3 -0.98 -13.24 8.46
CA ARG A 3 0.20 -12.42 8.13
C ARG A 3 -0.22 -10.96 7.96
N LEU A 4 0.40 -10.06 8.70
CA LEU A 4 0.30 -8.61 8.51
C LEU A 4 1.65 -8.14 7.98
N LYS A 5 1.62 -7.40 6.88
CA LYS A 5 2.81 -6.80 6.27
C LYS A 5 2.49 -5.36 5.91
N PHE A 6 3.51 -4.52 6.04
CA PHE A 6 3.44 -3.11 5.72
C PHE A 6 4.67 -2.72 4.93
N ARG A 7 4.51 -1.71 4.08
CA ARG A 7 5.60 -0.87 3.58
C ARG A 7 5.29 0.57 4.00
N VAL A 8 6.32 1.40 4.05
CA VAL A 8 6.18 2.82 4.40
C VAL A 8 6.79 3.70 3.34
N TRP A 9 6.03 4.69 2.89
CA TRP A 9 6.56 5.77 2.10
C TRP A 9 7.12 6.86 3.02
N ASN A 10 8.42 7.13 2.95
CA ASN A 10 9.01 8.24 3.70
C ASN A 10 8.76 9.56 2.95
N LYS A 11 7.91 10.44 3.50
CA LYS A 11 7.52 11.70 2.87
C LYS A 11 8.66 12.72 2.77
N VAL A 12 9.69 12.58 3.63
CA VAL A 12 10.86 13.47 3.68
C VAL A 12 11.93 13.03 2.69
N SER A 13 12.33 11.75 2.72
CA SER A 13 13.38 11.25 1.84
C SER A 13 12.88 10.80 0.46
N LYS A 14 11.54 10.72 0.29
CA LYS A 14 10.87 10.25 -0.93
C LYS A 14 11.35 8.86 -1.36
N LYS A 15 11.32 7.91 -0.41
CA LYS A 15 11.72 6.51 -0.62
C LYS A 15 10.78 5.54 0.07
N MET A 16 10.54 4.40 -0.56
CA MET A 16 9.83 3.29 0.06
C MET A 16 10.76 2.47 0.97
N HIS A 17 10.25 2.06 2.13
CA HIS A 17 10.97 1.20 3.07
C HIS A 17 10.07 0.09 3.60
N ASN A 18 10.68 -1.03 3.98
CA ASN A 18 10.03 -2.01 4.84
C ASN A 18 10.28 -1.59 6.29
N PRO A 19 9.24 -1.27 7.09
CA PRO A 19 9.43 -0.89 8.48
C PRO A 19 9.95 -2.09 9.29
N GLN A 20 10.86 -1.84 10.22
CA GLN A 20 11.33 -2.84 11.19
C GLN A 20 10.37 -2.96 12.37
N ALA A 21 9.74 -1.84 12.76
CA ALA A 21 8.74 -1.80 13.81
C ALA A 21 7.79 -0.61 13.60
N ILE A 22 6.55 -0.77 14.06
CA ILE A 22 5.52 0.26 14.11
C ILE A 22 4.95 0.23 15.53
N SER A 23 4.89 1.39 16.18
CA SER A 23 4.35 1.53 17.53
C SER A 23 3.03 2.29 17.51
N PHE A 24 2.09 1.83 18.31
CA PHE A 24 0.72 2.34 18.38
C PHE A 24 0.45 2.92 19.77
N ASP A 25 -0.31 4.01 19.81
CA ASP A 25 -0.75 4.62 21.05
C ASP A 25 -1.74 3.70 21.75
N ILE A 26 -1.61 3.57 23.07
CA ILE A 26 -2.41 2.59 23.83
C ILE A 26 -3.87 3.05 23.98
N GLN A 27 -4.14 4.36 23.91
CA GLN A 27 -5.47 4.91 24.13
C GLN A 27 -6.31 4.88 22.86
N ASN A 28 -5.75 5.32 21.74
CA ASN A 28 -6.49 5.45 20.48
C ASN A 28 -6.04 4.46 19.39
N CYS A 29 -5.02 3.63 19.65
CA CYS A 29 -4.50 2.64 18.71
C CYS A 29 -3.97 3.24 17.38
N ASN A 30 -3.71 4.54 17.33
CA ASN A 30 -3.11 5.16 16.14
C ASN A 30 -1.59 4.95 16.14
N PRO A 31 -0.97 4.77 14.96
CA PRO A 31 0.48 4.70 14.87
C PRO A 31 1.10 6.06 15.24
N PHE A 32 2.09 6.06 16.14
CA PHE A 32 2.79 7.29 16.54
C PHE A 32 4.28 7.26 16.23
N ALA A 33 4.88 6.08 16.05
CA ALA A 33 6.29 5.96 15.68
C ALA A 33 6.54 4.80 14.73
N VAL A 34 7.49 5.00 13.81
CA VAL A 34 7.97 4.00 12.84
C VAL A 34 9.48 3.93 12.90
N SER A 35 10.04 2.73 12.85
CA SER A 35 11.47 2.49 12.64
C SER A 35 11.69 1.83 11.28
N ILE A 36 12.67 2.33 10.53
CA ILE A 36 13.10 1.81 9.23
C ILE A 36 14.57 1.39 9.29
N PRO A 37 15.09 0.58 8.34
CA PRO A 37 16.49 0.16 8.34
C PRO A 37 17.45 1.35 8.45
N ALA A 38 18.48 1.19 9.29
CA ALA A 38 19.50 2.20 9.58
C ALA A 38 19.00 3.50 10.25
N LYS A 39 17.75 3.55 10.71
CA LYS A 39 17.21 4.70 11.45
C LYS A 39 16.41 4.26 12.68
N SER A 40 16.63 4.95 13.80
CA SER A 40 15.82 4.76 15.02
C SER A 40 14.37 5.25 14.80
N TRP A 41 13.57 5.22 15.84
CA TRP A 41 12.20 5.69 15.85
C TRP A 41 12.07 7.13 15.34
N ASP A 42 11.20 7.31 14.36
CA ASP A 42 10.72 8.61 13.87
C ASP A 42 9.22 8.72 14.11
N PRO A 43 8.68 9.95 14.23
CA PRO A 43 7.24 10.20 14.23
C PRO A 43 6.56 9.55 13.01
N ALA A 44 5.46 8.82 13.25
CA ALA A 44 4.70 8.14 12.20
C ALA A 44 4.18 9.11 11.13
N GLU A 45 3.91 10.36 11.50
CA GLU A 45 3.51 11.45 10.60
C GLU A 45 4.50 11.73 9.46
N LYS A 46 5.76 11.30 9.56
CA LYS A 46 6.75 11.44 8.47
C LYS A 46 6.54 10.38 7.37
N TYR A 47 5.68 9.41 7.61
CA TYR A 47 5.46 8.27 6.75
C TYR A 47 4.02 8.20 6.27
N GLU A 48 3.82 7.49 5.15
CA GLU A 48 2.55 6.84 4.84
C GLU A 48 2.70 5.35 5.14
N LEU A 49 1.74 4.75 5.84
CA LEU A 49 1.68 3.30 6.10
C LEU A 49 0.80 2.65 5.06
N LEU A 50 1.34 1.66 4.34
CA LEU A 50 0.63 0.98 3.25
C LEU A 50 0.53 -0.50 3.56
N GLN A 51 -0.69 -1.00 3.75
CA GLN A 51 -0.92 -2.38 4.15
C GLN A 51 -0.86 -3.34 2.95
N TRP A 52 -0.35 -4.55 3.19
CA TRP A 52 -0.48 -5.65 2.23
C TRP A 52 -1.94 -6.13 2.14
N THR A 53 -2.42 -6.28 0.92
CA THR A 53 -3.81 -6.69 0.62
C THR A 53 -4.15 -8.12 1.04
N GLY A 54 -3.14 -8.97 1.26
CA GLY A 54 -3.32 -10.41 1.39
C GLY A 54 -3.21 -11.17 0.06
N LEU A 55 -3.13 -10.44 -1.07
CA LEU A 55 -3.10 -11.00 -2.42
C LEU A 55 -1.74 -10.78 -3.09
N ARG A 56 -1.54 -11.50 -4.19
CA ARG A 56 -0.39 -11.40 -5.07
C ARG A 56 -0.86 -11.09 -6.48
N ASP A 57 0.01 -10.42 -7.24
CA ASP A 57 -0.20 -10.16 -8.66
C ASP A 57 0.08 -11.42 -9.50
N GLU A 58 -0.07 -11.33 -10.82
CA GLU A 58 0.18 -12.44 -11.76
C GLU A 58 1.61 -12.99 -11.68
N GLY A 59 2.57 -12.13 -11.31
CA GLY A 59 3.98 -12.48 -11.13
C GLY A 59 4.30 -13.10 -9.77
N GLY A 60 3.31 -13.22 -8.88
CA GLY A 60 3.48 -13.73 -7.53
C GLY A 60 4.06 -12.71 -6.53
N THR A 61 4.09 -11.42 -6.89
CA THR A 61 4.54 -10.32 -6.03
C THR A 61 3.41 -9.90 -5.10
N ASP A 62 3.71 -9.69 -3.81
CA ASP A 62 2.71 -9.24 -2.84
C ASP A 62 2.21 -7.82 -3.20
N VAL A 63 0.89 -7.63 -3.26
CA VAL A 63 0.24 -6.34 -3.62
C VAL A 63 -0.12 -5.55 -2.37
N TYR A 64 0.26 -4.29 -2.31
CA TYR A 64 0.02 -3.37 -1.21
C TYR A 64 -0.91 -2.23 -1.63
N GLU A 65 -1.46 -1.52 -0.64
CA GLU A 65 -2.11 -0.24 -0.88
C GLU A 65 -1.22 0.71 -1.69
N ALA A 66 -1.87 1.53 -2.53
CA ALA A 66 -1.25 2.47 -3.45
C ALA A 66 -0.41 1.85 -4.58
N ASP A 67 -0.35 0.51 -4.71
CA ASP A 67 0.17 -0.11 -5.93
C ASP A 67 -0.69 0.26 -7.14
N LEU A 68 -0.01 0.39 -8.27
CA LEU A 68 -0.61 0.55 -9.59
C LEU A 68 -0.53 -0.79 -10.30
N VAL A 69 -1.69 -1.33 -10.67
CA VAL A 69 -1.82 -2.65 -11.27
C VAL A 69 -2.45 -2.51 -12.64
N LEU A 70 -1.76 -3.02 -13.66
CA LEU A 70 -2.28 -3.13 -15.02
C LEU A 70 -3.11 -4.42 -15.10
N ILE A 71 -4.40 -4.28 -15.40
CA ILE A 71 -5.31 -5.39 -15.67
C ILE A 71 -5.89 -5.15 -17.05
N ASP A 72 -5.72 -6.11 -17.95
CA ASP A 72 -6.00 -5.97 -19.38
C ASP A 72 -5.28 -4.75 -19.99
N TYR A 73 -5.98 -3.63 -20.16
CA TYR A 73 -5.48 -2.39 -20.78
C TYR A 73 -5.69 -1.15 -19.90
N GLU A 74 -6.02 -1.36 -18.63
CA GLU A 74 -6.35 -0.30 -17.70
C GLU A 74 -5.55 -0.40 -16.41
N ILE A 75 -5.14 0.76 -15.91
CA ILE A 75 -4.35 0.89 -14.69
C ILE A 75 -5.30 1.22 -13.55
N TYR A 76 -5.22 0.41 -12.50
CA TYR A 76 -5.96 0.60 -11.28
C TYR A 76 -5.01 0.88 -10.12
N LYS A 77 -5.41 1.81 -9.26
CA LYS A 77 -4.79 2.03 -7.96
C LYS A 77 -5.47 1.15 -6.92
N VAL A 78 -4.67 0.43 -6.13
CA VAL A 78 -5.16 -0.32 -4.97
C VAL A 78 -5.44 0.63 -3.82
N HIS A 79 -6.62 0.53 -3.21
CA HIS A 79 -7.07 1.41 -2.14
C HIS A 79 -7.91 0.66 -1.09
N TRP A 80 -7.79 1.04 0.18
CA TRP A 80 -8.70 0.61 1.24
C TRP A 80 -10.00 1.43 1.22
N HIS A 81 -11.12 0.77 0.95
CA HIS A 81 -12.43 1.41 0.89
C HIS A 81 -13.14 1.30 2.25
N GLU A 82 -13.15 2.39 3.02
CA GLU A 82 -13.58 2.41 4.43
C GLU A 82 -14.99 1.90 4.66
N SER A 83 -15.97 2.30 3.84
CA SER A 83 -17.36 1.92 4.08
C SER A 83 -17.65 0.44 3.79
N GLU A 84 -16.81 -0.20 2.99
CA GLU A 84 -16.92 -1.63 2.68
C GLU A 84 -15.94 -2.48 3.48
N ALA A 85 -15.02 -1.84 4.21
CA ALA A 85 -13.92 -2.50 4.93
C ALA A 85 -13.19 -3.52 4.04
N ALA A 86 -12.87 -3.13 2.81
CA ALA A 86 -12.25 -4.00 1.81
C ALA A 86 -11.26 -3.24 0.92
N PHE A 87 -10.27 -3.96 0.39
CA PHE A 87 -9.44 -3.42 -0.68
C PHE A 87 -10.20 -3.40 -2.01
N LYS A 88 -10.10 -2.29 -2.73
CA LYS A 88 -10.70 -2.05 -4.04
C LYS A 88 -9.67 -1.53 -5.04
N LEU A 89 -10.06 -1.57 -6.31
CA LEU A 89 -9.27 -1.13 -7.45
C LEU A 89 -9.95 0.09 -8.08
N ILE A 90 -9.33 1.25 -7.94
CA ILE A 90 -9.83 2.52 -8.50
C ILE A 90 -9.16 2.74 -9.85
N SER A 91 -9.95 2.88 -10.91
CA SER A 91 -9.41 3.21 -12.24
C SER A 91 -8.80 4.61 -12.24
N LEU A 92 -7.60 4.75 -12.83
CA LEU A 92 -7.02 6.07 -13.09
C LEU A 92 -7.69 6.83 -14.26
N LYS A 93 -8.48 6.13 -15.09
CA LYS A 93 -9.21 6.71 -16.22
C LYS A 93 -10.67 7.02 -15.90
N GLY A 94 -11.11 6.80 -14.66
CA GLY A 94 -12.48 7.09 -14.21
C GLY A 94 -13.50 5.99 -14.51
N SER A 95 -13.06 4.79 -14.88
CA SER A 95 -13.95 3.61 -14.91
C SER A 95 -14.44 3.24 -13.51
N LEU A 96 -15.47 2.40 -13.46
CA LEU A 96 -16.01 1.88 -12.20
C LEU A 96 -14.93 1.17 -11.37
N GLU A 97 -15.05 1.28 -10.05
CA GLU A 97 -14.23 0.53 -9.12
C GLU A 97 -14.43 -0.98 -9.31
N LYS A 98 -13.37 -1.75 -9.07
CA LYS A 98 -13.39 -3.21 -9.14
C LYS A 98 -12.95 -3.83 -7.82
N GLU A 99 -13.34 -5.08 -7.63
CA GLU A 99 -12.93 -5.89 -6.47
C GLU A 99 -11.43 -6.21 -6.53
N ALA A 100 -10.74 -6.17 -5.37
CA ALA A 100 -9.34 -6.59 -5.27
C ALA A 100 -9.11 -8.08 -5.61
N GLY A 101 -10.17 -8.90 -5.69
CA GLY A 101 -10.08 -10.29 -6.15
C GLY A 101 -9.51 -10.46 -7.56
N LEU A 102 -9.45 -9.38 -8.37
CA LEU A 102 -8.81 -9.37 -9.69
C LEU A 102 -7.30 -9.17 -9.64
N LEU A 103 -6.71 -8.84 -8.50
CA LEU A 103 -5.26 -8.63 -8.37
C LEU A 103 -4.41 -9.78 -8.92
N PRO A 104 -4.75 -11.08 -8.73
CA PRO A 104 -3.98 -12.19 -9.28
C PRO A 104 -3.95 -12.28 -10.82
N THR A 105 -4.81 -11.55 -11.52
CA THR A 105 -4.81 -11.47 -12.99
C THR A 105 -4.11 -10.22 -13.52
N GLY A 106 -3.64 -9.34 -12.64
CA GLY A 106 -2.99 -8.09 -12.99
C GLY A 106 -1.49 -8.11 -12.72
N LYS A 107 -0.78 -7.15 -13.29
CA LYS A 107 0.64 -6.94 -13.07
C LYS A 107 0.91 -5.65 -12.32
N ILE A 108 1.65 -5.69 -11.22
CA ILE A 108 2.14 -4.46 -10.58
C ILE A 108 3.09 -3.76 -11.56
N ILE A 109 2.81 -2.51 -11.87
CA ILE A 109 3.64 -1.66 -12.75
C ILE A 109 4.31 -0.51 -11.99
N GLY A 110 4.00 -0.33 -10.71
CA GLY A 110 4.50 0.77 -9.90
C GLY A 110 3.64 1.05 -8.68
N ASN A 111 3.81 2.23 -8.11
CA ASN A 111 2.97 2.75 -7.02
C ASN A 111 2.83 4.26 -7.13
N THR A 112 1.83 4.84 -6.46
CA THR A 112 1.53 6.29 -6.59
C THR A 112 2.60 7.23 -6.06
N TYR A 113 3.62 6.72 -5.36
CA TYR A 113 4.67 7.53 -4.75
C TYR A 113 5.96 7.56 -5.57
N GLU A 114 6.34 6.42 -6.14
CA GLU A 114 7.61 6.24 -6.85
C GLU A 114 7.45 6.24 -8.37
N THR A 115 6.22 6.13 -8.87
CA THR A 115 5.95 6.11 -10.32
C THR A 115 5.42 7.45 -10.77
N GLU A 116 6.31 8.24 -11.35
CA GLU A 116 5.97 9.51 -11.99
C GLU A 116 5.38 9.27 -13.40
N ASN A 117 4.47 10.15 -13.82
CA ASN A 117 3.96 10.26 -15.21
C ASN A 117 3.22 9.02 -15.77
N LEU A 118 2.45 8.31 -14.93
CA LEU A 118 1.41 7.37 -15.39
C LEU A 118 0.04 8.05 -15.47
#